data_AF-A0A7Y7NDL0-F1
#
_entry.id   AF-A0A7Y7NDL0-F1
#
_cell.length_a   1.000
_cell.length_b   1.000
_cell.length_c   1.000
_cell.angle_alpha   90.00
_cell.angle_beta   90.00
_cell.angle_gamma   90.00
#
_symmetry.space_group_name_H-M   'P 1'
#
loop_
_entity.id
_entity.type
_entity.pdbx_description
1 polymer ?
#
loop_
_entity_poly.entity_id
_entity_poly.type
_entity_poly.pdbx_seq_one_letter_code
_entity_poly.pdbx_strand_id
1 'polypeptide(L)'
;MQAIKTAISMEKNLFDQAESLARSMKVSRSKLFVIALQDFIEHQKNRELFSRINAAYEDEPDTTEQTLLSTSRRQHRRIVEGEW
;
A
#
# COMPACT_ATOMS: atom_id res chain seq x y z
N MET A 1 13.28 -23.89 -7.28
CA MET A 1 12.10 -23.06 -7.65
C MET A 1 11.75 -23.35 -9.10
N GLN A 2 10.47 -23.60 -9.40
CA GLN A 2 10.02 -23.78 -10.78
C GLN A 2 9.58 -22.42 -11.33
N ALA A 3 10.10 -22.05 -12.50
CA ALA A 3 9.71 -20.82 -13.19
C ALA A 3 8.76 -21.16 -14.34
N ILE A 4 7.61 -20.48 -14.39
CA ILE A 4 6.63 -20.61 -15.47
C ILE A 4 6.88 -19.49 -16.48
N LYS A 5 6.90 -19.83 -17.77
CA LYS A 5 6.99 -18.85 -18.86
C LYS A 5 5.59 -18.49 -19.33
N THR A 6 5.29 -17.20 -19.33
CA THR A 6 4.00 -16.67 -19.79
C THR A 6 4.28 -15.53 -20.76
N ALA A 7 3.63 -15.55 -21.93
CA ALA A 7 3.60 -14.42 -22.83
C ALA A 7 2.46 -13.47 -22.42
N ILE A 8 2.75 -12.18 -22.29
CA ILE A 8 1.76 -11.16 -21.98
C ILE A 8 1.75 -10.12 -23.10
N SER A 9 0.55 -9.68 -23.48
CA SER A 9 0.38 -8.51 -24.35
C SER A 9 0.45 -7.25 -23.50
N MET A 10 1.22 -6.26 -23.93
CA MET A 10 1.31 -4.96 -23.26
C MET A 10 1.64 -3.87 -24.26
N GLU A 11 1.37 -2.62 -23.88
CA GLU A 11 1.71 -1.47 -24.72
C GLU A 11 3.22 -1.36 -24.92
N LYS A 12 3.64 -1.04 -26.14
CA LYS A 12 5.06 -0.88 -26.49
C LYS A 12 5.75 0.17 -25.61
N ASN A 13 5.06 1.28 -25.33
CA ASN A 13 5.63 2.35 -24.50
C ASN A 13 5.93 1.86 -23.07
N LEU A 14 5.00 1.12 -22.45
CA LEU A 14 5.20 0.55 -21.13
C LEU A 14 6.34 -0.49 -21.13
N PHE A 15 6.43 -1.32 -22.17
CA PHE A 15 7.52 -2.26 -22.33
C PHE A 15 8.89 -1.56 -22.40
N ASP A 16 9.01 -0.50 -23.21
CA ASP A 16 10.24 0.28 -23.37
C ASP A 16 10.64 0.96 -22.03
N GLN A 17 9.67 1.46 -21.25
CA GLN A 17 9.92 1.99 -19.91
C GLN A 17 10.43 0.91 -18.94
N ALA A 18 9.80 -0.26 -18.94
CA ALA A 18 10.21 -1.39 -18.10
C ALA A 18 11.63 -1.88 -18.46
N GLU A 19 11.99 -1.92 -19.75
CA GLU A 19 13.36 -2.23 -20.19
C GLU A 19 14.39 -1.24 -19.64
N SER A 20 14.09 0.06 -19.74
CA SER A 20 14.98 1.11 -19.26
C SER A 20 15.18 1.02 -17.74
N LEU A 21 14.10 0.77 -17.00
CA LEU A 21 14.13 0.59 -15.56
C LEU A 21 14.89 -0.69 -15.15
N ALA A 22 14.68 -1.80 -15.84
CA ALA A 22 15.42 -3.04 -15.56
C ALA A 22 16.94 -2.82 -15.74
N ARG A 23 17.34 -2.09 -16.78
CA ARG A 23 18.74 -1.73 -17.04
C ARG A 23 19.31 -0.82 -15.96
N SER A 24 18.58 0.22 -15.54
CA SER A 24 19.06 1.13 -14.50
C SER A 24 19.22 0.41 -13.15
N MET A 25 18.31 -0.50 -12.83
CA MET A 25 18.37 -1.36 -11.64
C MET A 25 19.36 -2.53 -11.76
N LYS A 26 19.96 -2.73 -12.93
CA LYS A 26 20.88 -3.86 -13.24
C LYS A 26 20.26 -5.24 -12.98
N VAL A 27 18.96 -5.39 -13.26
CA VAL A 27 18.24 -6.66 -13.16
C VAL A 27 17.77 -7.13 -14.53
N SER A 28 17.48 -8.43 -14.66
CA SER A 28 16.82 -8.91 -15.87
C SER A 28 15.38 -8.38 -15.94
N ARG A 29 14.85 -8.22 -17.15
CA ARG A 29 13.43 -7.90 -17.37
C ARG A 29 12.50 -8.80 -16.58
N SER A 30 12.71 -10.12 -16.66
CA SER A 30 11.87 -11.10 -15.96
C SER A 30 11.91 -10.89 -14.45
N LYS A 31 13.08 -10.52 -13.89
CA LYS A 31 13.20 -10.19 -12.48
C LYS A 31 12.46 -8.90 -12.13
N LEU A 32 12.53 -7.87 -12.97
CA LEU A 32 11.73 -6.65 -12.78
C LEU A 32 10.23 -6.95 -12.73
N PHE A 33 9.72 -7.74 -13.67
CA PHE A 33 8.29 -8.13 -13.68
C PHE A 33 7.89 -8.91 -12.43
N VAL A 34 8.75 -9.81 -11.93
CA VAL A 34 8.51 -10.51 -10.67
C VAL A 34 8.45 -9.54 -9.49
N ILE A 35 9.39 -8.60 -9.40
CA ILE A 35 9.41 -7.57 -8.34
C ILE A 35 8.13 -6.75 -8.38
N ALA A 36 7.77 -6.22 -9.56
CA ALA A 36 6.58 -5.40 -9.73
C ALA A 36 5.29 -6.16 -9.38
N LEU A 37 5.19 -7.43 -9.76
CA LEU A 37 4.01 -8.25 -9.45
C LEU A 37 3.92 -8.57 -7.95
N GLN A 38 5.04 -8.86 -7.29
CA GLN A 38 5.08 -9.06 -5.84
C GLN A 38 4.62 -7.81 -5.09
N ASP A 39 5.17 -6.66 -5.46
CA ASP A 39 4.83 -5.36 -4.89
C ASP A 39 3.35 -5.03 -5.10
N PHE A 40 2.83 -5.23 -6.31
CA PHE A 40 1.42 -4.99 -6.62
C PHE A 40 0.47 -5.89 -5.80
N ILE A 41 0.81 -7.17 -5.64
CA ILE A 41 0.02 -8.11 -4.82
C ILE A 41 0.02 -7.68 -3.35
N GLU A 42 1.17 -7.25 -2.83
CA GLU A 42 1.29 -6.78 -1.45
C GLU A 42 0.45 -5.51 -1.22
N HIS A 43 0.53 -4.54 -2.12
CA HIS A 43 -0.30 -3.34 -2.07
C HIS A 43 -1.80 -3.68 -2.10
N GLN A 44 -2.23 -4.63 -2.93
CA GLN A 44 -3.63 -5.02 -2.99
C GLN A 44 -4.12 -5.69 -1.69
N LYS A 45 -3.28 -6.53 -1.07
CA LYS A 45 -3.58 -7.12 0.25
C LYS A 45 -3.69 -6.05 1.32
N ASN A 46 -2.80 -5.07 1.32
CA ASN A 46 -2.83 -3.96 2.28
C ASN A 46 -4.10 -3.12 2.13
N ARG A 47 -4.54 -2.86 0.89
CA ARG A 47 -5.81 -2.15 0.63
C ARG A 47 -7.02 -2.94 1.13
N GLU A 48 -7.03 -4.25 0.94
CA GLU A 48 -8.10 -5.11 1.44
C GLU A 48 -8.13 -5.12 2.96
N LEU A 49 -6.97 -5.27 3.61
CA LEU A 49 -6.86 -5.20 5.07
C LEU A 49 -7.38 -3.85 5.60
N PHE A 50 -6.96 -2.74 4.99
CA PHE A 50 -7.43 -1.41 5.36
C PHE A 50 -8.95 -1.28 5.22
N SER A 51 -9.53 -1.82 4.13
CA SER A 51 -10.98 -1.84 3.95
C SER A 51 -11.69 -2.64 5.03
N ARG A 52 -11.14 -3.79 5.46
CA ARG A 52 -11.70 -4.61 6.54
C ARG A 52 -11.62 -3.93 7.89
N ILE A 53 -10.51 -3.23 8.17
CA ILE A 53 -10.37 -2.41 9.38
C ILE A 53 -11.45 -1.33 9.40
N ASN A 54 -11.59 -0.56 8.31
CA ASN A 54 -12.61 0.48 8.26
C ASN A 54 -14.03 -0.08 8.42
N ALA A 55 -14.34 -1.22 7.81
CA ALA A 55 -15.63 -1.88 7.98
C ALA A 55 -15.89 -2.33 9.44
N ALA A 56 -14.86 -2.78 10.16
CA ALA A 56 -14.99 -3.15 11.57
C ALA A 56 -15.24 -1.94 12.50
N TYR A 57 -14.90 -0.74 12.05
CA TYR A 57 -15.12 0.52 12.77
C TYR A 57 -16.22 1.38 12.13
N GLU A 58 -17.09 0.79 11.28
CA GLU A 58 -18.18 1.52 10.61
C GLU A 58 -19.34 1.83 11.56
N ASP A 59 -19.48 1.04 12.64
CA ASP A 59 -20.48 1.27 13.67
C ASP A 59 -20.25 2.60 14.43
N GLU A 60 -21.35 3.21 14.90
CA GLU A 60 -21.26 4.46 15.65
C GLU A 60 -20.52 4.22 16.99
N PRO A 61 -19.57 5.09 17.39
CA PRO A 61 -18.75 4.83 18.56
C PRO A 61 -19.60 4.73 19.82
N ASP A 62 -19.35 3.71 20.63
CA ASP A 62 -20.04 3.55 21.89
C ASP A 62 -19.65 4.66 22.90
N THR A 63 -20.37 4.76 24.03
CA THR A 63 -20.15 5.84 25.01
C THR A 63 -18.74 5.80 25.61
N THR A 64 -18.14 4.61 25.73
CA THR A 64 -16.76 4.39 26.16
C THR A 64 -15.77 4.90 25.12
N GLU A 65 -15.98 4.57 23.84
CA GLU A 65 -15.17 5.05 22.72
C GLU A 65 -15.26 6.57 22.54
N GLN A 66 -16.45 7.15 22.69
CA GLN A 66 -16.62 8.61 22.66
C GLN A 66 -15.83 9.30 23.78
N THR A 67 -15.84 8.71 24.98
CA THR A 67 -15.07 9.23 26.12
C THR A 67 -13.56 9.15 25.86
N LEU A 68 -13.09 8.03 25.30
CA LEU A 68 -11.69 7.85 24.89
C LEU A 68 -11.28 8.85 23.81
N LEU A 69 -12.10 9.03 22.77
CA LEU A 69 -11.86 10.00 21.68
C LEU A 69 -11.75 11.44 22.21
N SER A 70 -12.63 11.82 23.14
CA SER A 70 -12.60 13.16 23.75
C SER A 70 -11.31 13.41 24.55
N THR A 71 -10.87 12.39 25.29
CA THR A 71 -9.64 12.45 26.11
C THR A 71 -8.41 12.51 25.21
N SER A 72 -8.35 11.67 24.18
CA SER A 72 -7.27 11.62 23.20
C SER A 72 -7.12 12.95 22.46
N ARG A 73 -8.23 13.54 21.97
CA ARG A 73 -8.23 14.86 21.33
C ARG A 73 -7.71 15.97 22.24
N ARG A 74 -8.07 15.94 23.53
CA ARG A 74 -7.60 16.92 24.52
C ARG A 74 -6.10 16.79 24.76
N GLN A 75 -5.59 15.56 24.87
CA GLN A 75 -4.15 15.30 25.03
C GLN A 75 -3.36 15.71 23.79
N HIS A 76 -3.81 15.31 22.60
CA HIS A 76 -3.16 15.68 21.35
C HIS A 76 -3.10 17.20 21.16
N ARG A 77 -4.18 17.92 21.50
CA ARG A 77 -4.20 19.39 21.44
C ARG A 77 -3.11 20.01 22.33
N ARG A 78 -2.93 19.53 23.56
CA ARG A 78 -1.88 20.02 24.47
C ARG A 78 -0.47 19.76 23.96
N ILE A 79 -0.25 18.69 23.21
CA ILE A 79 1.07 18.33 22.67
C ILE A 79 1.41 19.25 21.48
N VAL A 80 0.42 19.64 20.69
CA VAL A 80 0.61 20.44 19.47
C VAL A 80 0.46 21.95 19.70
N GLU A 81 -0.20 22.37 20.80
CA GLU A 81 -0.27 23.76 21.23
C GLU A 81 1.13 24.26 21.66
N GLY A 82 1.82 24.96 20.75
CA GLY A 82 3.15 25.54 20.98
C GLY A 82 4.17 25.25 19.88
N GLU A 83 3.85 24.37 18.92
CA GLU A 83 4.73 23.94 17.81
C GLU A 83 4.49 24.73 16.50
N TRP A 84 4.00 25.97 16.57
CA TRP A 84 3.78 26.83 15.40
C TRP A 84 4.58 28.13 15.48
#